data_AF-A0A821N7Z2-F1
#
_entry.id   AF-A0A821N7Z2-F1
#
_cell.length_a   1.000
_cell.length_b   1.000
_cell.length_c   1.000
_cell.angle_alpha   90.00
_cell.angle_beta   90.00
_cell.angle_gamma   90.00
#
_symmetry.space_group_name_H-M   'P 1'
#
loop_
_entity.id
_entity.type
_entity.pdbx_description
1 polymer ?
#
loop_
_entity_poly.entity_id
_entity_poly.type
_entity_poly.pdbx_seq_one_letter_code
_entity_poly.pdbx_strand_id
1 'polypeptide(L)'
;MRLLLLLLVILKFSPATLENNSTKFSSSKYHQEQLWLLQVPVTPNGWLRADGSGAHREKYPDLLNVIGDFYGSRDDAGIFNLPDLHGRVVVGTGRGIGLTHRKLSDNFGSEQHIPTQSEMPTHVHPLDDPGHSHDMGSPTRGQIWGITVGSQQACYGVTNGGVTNNPPTLQSQTGIKMRSVGDGAPNNNMQPSIAMNYIIKY
;
A
#
# COMPACT_ATOMS: atom_id res chain seq x y z
N MET A 1 -14.52 19.13 24.23
CA MET A 1 -14.20 18.80 22.82
C MET A 1 -14.99 17.56 22.45
N ARG A 2 -15.97 17.70 21.56
CA ARG A 2 -16.85 16.61 21.11
C ARG A 2 -16.08 15.73 20.14
N LEU A 3 -15.85 14.47 20.52
CA LEU A 3 -15.30 13.45 19.64
C LEU A 3 -16.42 12.96 18.72
N LEU A 4 -16.38 13.38 17.47
CA LEU A 4 -17.28 12.94 16.41
C LEU A 4 -16.83 11.54 15.97
N LEU A 5 -17.36 10.49 16.59
CA LEU A 5 -17.16 9.12 16.11
C LEU A 5 -18.14 8.89 14.95
N LEU A 6 -17.61 8.90 13.73
CA LEU A 6 -18.36 8.69 12.48
C LEU A 6 -18.80 7.22 12.40
N LEU A 7 -19.95 6.89 12.98
CA LEU A 7 -20.62 5.60 12.82
C LEU A 7 -21.44 5.65 11.52
N LEU A 8 -20.92 5.06 10.44
CA LEU A 8 -21.63 4.99 9.16
C LEU A 8 -22.69 3.88 9.23
N VAL A 9 -23.92 4.26 9.59
CA VAL A 9 -25.15 3.47 9.47
C VAL A 9 -25.91 4.02 8.27
N ILE A 10 -26.01 3.27 7.16
CA ILE A 10 -26.78 3.71 5.98
C ILE A 10 -28.12 3.00 5.96
N LEU A 11 -29.16 3.58 6.57
CA LEU A 11 -30.53 3.11 6.37
C LEU A 11 -31.55 4.28 6.49
N LYS A 12 -32.44 4.43 5.49
CA LYS A 12 -33.50 5.48 5.32
C LYS A 12 -34.67 4.86 4.54
N PHE A 13 -35.98 5.14 4.68
CA PHE A 13 -36.91 5.74 5.67
C PHE A 13 -38.34 5.41 5.15
N SER A 14 -39.33 5.18 6.02
CA SER A 14 -40.76 5.40 5.70
C SER A 14 -41.44 6.08 6.90
N PRO A 15 -42.31 7.10 6.72
CA PRO A 15 -42.82 7.89 7.83
C PRO A 15 -44.12 7.27 8.39
N ALA A 16 -44.16 6.99 9.69
CA ALA A 16 -45.42 6.75 10.40
C ALA A 16 -45.55 7.72 11.58
N THR A 17 -46.71 8.38 11.59
CA THR A 17 -47.19 9.42 12.49
C THR A 17 -47.22 8.99 13.96
N LEU A 18 -46.97 9.96 14.85
CA LEU A 18 -46.85 9.77 16.29
C LEU A 18 -48.22 9.91 16.97
N GLU A 19 -48.69 8.85 17.63
CA GLU A 19 -49.68 8.95 18.71
C GLU A 19 -49.02 8.61 20.06
N ASN A 20 -49.42 9.39 21.05
CA ASN A 20 -48.88 9.55 22.39
C ASN A 20 -49.82 8.94 23.43
N ASN A 21 -49.47 7.83 24.08
CA ASN A 21 -49.77 7.69 25.50
C ASN A 21 -49.00 6.56 26.21
N SER A 22 -48.94 6.75 27.52
CA SER A 22 -48.08 6.16 28.55
C SER A 22 -48.06 4.63 28.72
N THR A 23 -46.94 4.17 29.32
CA THR A 23 -46.69 2.87 29.98
C THR A 23 -46.81 1.62 29.11
N LYS A 24 -45.66 1.20 28.55
CA LYS A 24 -45.26 -0.19 28.29
C LYS A 24 -43.80 -0.15 27.80
N PHE A 25 -42.88 -0.83 28.49
CA PHE A 25 -41.68 -1.37 27.82
C PHE A 25 -42.18 -2.51 26.91
N SER A 26 -42.86 -2.11 25.83
CA SER A 26 -43.31 -2.99 24.75
C SER A 26 -42.21 -2.99 23.71
N SER A 27 -41.74 -4.18 23.36
CA SER A 27 -40.70 -4.52 22.40
C SER A 27 -41.04 -4.15 20.95
N SER A 28 -41.73 -3.03 20.71
CA SER A 28 -42.40 -2.75 19.43
C SER A 28 -41.94 -1.48 18.72
N LYS A 29 -40.77 -0.90 19.03
CA LYS A 29 -40.26 0.28 18.30
C LYS A 29 -38.75 0.30 18.04
N TYR A 30 -38.10 -0.87 17.96
CA TYR A 30 -36.87 -0.94 17.16
C TYR A 30 -37.31 -1.26 15.75
N HIS A 31 -37.64 -0.19 15.01
CA HIS A 31 -37.58 -0.25 13.56
C HIS A 31 -36.24 -0.89 13.19
N GLN A 32 -36.29 -1.66 12.10
CA GLN A 32 -35.20 -2.36 11.44
C GLN A 32 -33.94 -1.47 11.36
N GLU A 33 -32.84 -2.00 10.86
CA GLU A 33 -31.71 -1.20 10.42
C GLU A 33 -30.49 -1.06 11.38
N GLN A 34 -29.93 -2.16 11.92
CA GLN A 34 -28.69 -2.08 12.71
C GLN A 34 -27.70 -3.22 12.40
N LEU A 35 -26.61 -2.88 11.71
CA LEU A 35 -25.36 -3.64 11.73
C LEU A 35 -24.70 -3.39 13.09
N TRP A 36 -24.69 -4.41 13.95
CA TRP A 36 -24.03 -4.32 15.24
C TRP A 36 -22.56 -4.69 15.09
N LEU A 37 -21.66 -3.73 15.34
CA LEU A 37 -20.26 -4.00 15.66
C LEU A 37 -20.22 -4.60 17.06
N LEU A 38 -20.17 -5.92 17.15
CA LEU A 38 -20.05 -6.61 18.42
C LEU A 38 -18.75 -7.42 18.45
N GLN A 39 -18.04 -7.30 19.55
CA GLN A 39 -17.03 -8.27 19.96
C GLN A 39 -17.72 -9.50 20.58
N VAL A 40 -18.63 -10.16 19.84
CA VAL A 40 -19.20 -11.45 20.29
C VAL A 40 -18.34 -12.59 19.75
N PRO A 41 -17.86 -13.52 20.59
CA PRO A 41 -17.20 -14.74 20.12
C PRO A 41 -18.15 -15.68 19.36
N VAL A 42 -19.46 -15.55 19.57
CA VAL A 42 -20.51 -16.40 18.99
C VAL A 42 -21.57 -15.56 18.32
N THR A 43 -21.97 -15.94 17.10
CA THR A 43 -23.06 -15.30 16.38
C THR A 43 -24.38 -15.60 17.09
N PRO A 44 -25.14 -14.58 17.55
CA PRO A 44 -26.43 -14.82 18.20
C PRO A 44 -27.46 -15.44 17.25
N ASN A 45 -28.45 -16.16 17.80
CA ASN A 45 -29.58 -16.67 17.02
C ASN A 45 -30.31 -15.51 16.31
N GLY A 46 -30.71 -15.73 15.05
CA GLY A 46 -31.32 -14.70 14.21
C GLY A 46 -30.31 -13.81 13.47
N TRP A 47 -29.02 -14.13 13.55
CA TRP A 47 -27.95 -13.43 12.84
C TRP A 47 -27.05 -14.40 12.09
N LEU A 48 -26.50 -13.95 10.98
CA LEU A 48 -25.44 -14.61 10.22
C LEU A 48 -24.19 -13.73 10.21
N ARG A 49 -23.00 -14.32 10.04
CA ARG A 49 -21.76 -13.54 9.90
C ARG A 49 -21.62 -13.04 8.48
N ALA A 50 -21.09 -11.84 8.32
CA ALA A 50 -20.65 -11.33 7.01
C ALA A 50 -19.25 -11.87 6.69
N ASP A 51 -19.15 -13.18 6.47
CA ASP A 51 -17.92 -13.92 6.24
C ASP A 51 -17.80 -14.54 4.83
N GLY A 52 -18.67 -14.14 3.90
CA GLY A 52 -18.70 -14.70 2.55
C GLY A 52 -19.35 -16.08 2.44
N SER A 53 -19.87 -16.65 3.53
CA SER A 53 -20.54 -17.94 3.49
C SER A 53 -21.82 -17.92 2.65
N GLY A 54 -22.21 -19.10 2.15
CA GLY A 54 -23.45 -19.28 1.42
C GLY A 54 -24.66 -19.44 2.35
N ALA A 55 -25.75 -18.77 2.02
CA ALA A 55 -27.04 -18.83 2.70
C ALA A 55 -28.13 -19.37 1.75
N HIS A 56 -29.00 -20.26 2.25
CA HIS A 56 -30.10 -20.82 1.45
C HIS A 56 -31.22 -19.80 1.25
N ARG A 57 -31.62 -19.60 -0.01
CA ARG A 57 -32.66 -18.66 -0.43
C ARG A 57 -34.01 -18.96 0.24
N GLU A 58 -34.38 -20.23 0.37
CA GLU A 58 -35.63 -20.66 1.03
C GLU A 58 -35.62 -20.45 2.55
N LYS A 59 -34.45 -20.56 3.18
CA LYS A 59 -34.31 -20.41 4.63
C LYS A 59 -34.26 -18.94 5.05
N TYR A 60 -33.74 -18.07 4.19
CA TYR A 60 -33.51 -16.65 4.48
C TYR A 60 -34.06 -15.73 3.37
N PRO A 61 -35.38 -15.81 3.06
CA PRO A 61 -35.98 -15.05 1.96
C PRO A 61 -36.00 -13.54 2.22
N ASP A 62 -36.21 -13.13 3.48
CA ASP A 62 -36.21 -11.71 3.87
C ASP A 62 -34.82 -11.09 3.72
N LEU A 63 -33.79 -11.83 4.12
CA LEU A 63 -32.41 -11.39 3.93
C LEU A 63 -32.07 -11.24 2.45
N LEU A 64 -32.44 -12.23 1.61
CA LEU A 64 -32.24 -12.17 0.17
C LEU A 64 -32.94 -10.95 -0.45
N ASN A 65 -34.16 -10.61 -0.01
CA ASN A 65 -34.89 -9.46 -0.51
C ASN A 65 -34.18 -8.12 -0.23
N VAL A 66 -33.42 -8.04 0.87
CA VAL A 66 -32.67 -6.83 1.26
C VAL A 66 -31.30 -6.77 0.57
N ILE A 67 -30.53 -7.85 0.63
CA ILE A 67 -29.13 -7.81 0.17
C ILE A 67 -28.94 -8.30 -1.28
N GLY A 68 -29.94 -8.95 -1.87
CA GLY A 68 -29.86 -9.56 -3.19
C GLY A 68 -28.78 -10.64 -3.30
N ASP A 69 -28.31 -10.87 -4.51
CA ASP A 69 -27.23 -11.81 -4.85
C ASP A 69 -25.96 -11.10 -5.35
N PHE A 70 -25.78 -9.82 -4.99
CA PHE A 70 -24.64 -8.99 -5.40
C PHE A 70 -23.27 -9.54 -4.96
N TYR A 71 -23.23 -10.39 -3.94
CA TYR A 71 -22.00 -11.02 -3.41
C TYR A 71 -21.74 -12.42 -4.00
N GLY A 72 -22.54 -12.81 -4.99
CA GLY A 72 -22.44 -14.07 -5.71
C GLY A 72 -23.68 -14.94 -5.53
N SER A 73 -24.02 -15.65 -6.61
CA SER A 73 -25.02 -16.70 -6.65
C SER A 73 -24.33 -18.02 -7.00
N ARG A 74 -24.72 -19.11 -6.35
CA ARG A 74 -24.46 -20.47 -6.86
C ARG A 74 -25.73 -20.92 -7.56
N ASP A 75 -25.76 -20.73 -8.87
CA ASP A 75 -26.96 -20.79 -9.72
C ASP A 75 -27.68 -22.14 -9.70
N ASP A 76 -27.03 -23.21 -9.23
CA ASP A 76 -27.56 -24.58 -9.16
C ASP A 76 -27.97 -25.03 -7.74
N ALA A 77 -27.70 -24.24 -6.70
CA ALA A 77 -27.86 -24.70 -5.31
C ALA A 77 -28.98 -24.03 -4.51
N GLY A 78 -29.66 -23.02 -5.07
CA GLY A 78 -30.62 -22.21 -4.31
C GLY A 78 -29.94 -21.43 -3.16
N ILE A 79 -28.67 -21.07 -3.35
CA ILE A 79 -27.81 -20.39 -2.38
C ILE A 79 -27.44 -19.00 -2.92
N PHE A 80 -27.38 -18.02 -2.03
CA PHE A 80 -26.78 -16.71 -2.26
C PHE A 80 -25.64 -16.50 -1.27
N ASN A 81 -24.61 -15.75 -1.66
CA ASN A 81 -23.49 -15.47 -0.78
C ASN A 81 -23.76 -14.25 0.09
N LEU A 82 -23.28 -14.31 1.33
CA LEU A 82 -23.19 -13.16 2.21
C LEU A 82 -21.99 -12.26 1.80
N PRO A 83 -21.97 -10.98 2.21
CA PRO A 83 -20.77 -10.16 2.10
C PRO A 83 -19.60 -10.80 2.85
N ASP A 84 -18.39 -10.71 2.32
CA ASP A 84 -17.15 -11.07 3.03
C ASP A 84 -16.45 -9.80 3.53
N LEU A 85 -16.53 -9.54 4.83
CA LEU A 85 -15.92 -8.37 5.46
C LEU A 85 -14.64 -8.68 6.23
N HIS A 86 -14.10 -9.89 6.11
CA HIS A 86 -12.84 -10.23 6.78
C HIS A 86 -11.67 -9.44 6.20
N GLY A 87 -10.93 -8.74 7.08
CA GLY A 87 -9.79 -7.88 6.68
C GLY A 87 -10.19 -6.61 5.91
N ARG A 88 -11.48 -6.32 5.74
CA ARG A 88 -11.95 -5.22 4.90
C ARG A 88 -12.44 -4.03 5.71
N VAL A 89 -12.22 -2.84 5.16
CA VAL A 89 -12.83 -1.60 5.61
C VAL A 89 -14.03 -1.30 4.73
N VAL A 90 -15.20 -1.07 5.34
CA VAL A 90 -16.43 -0.73 4.62
C VAL A 90 -16.40 0.73 4.18
N VAL A 91 -16.85 0.99 2.95
CA VAL A 91 -17.05 2.35 2.43
C VAL A 91 -18.47 2.53 1.90
N GLY A 92 -18.94 3.77 1.82
CA GLY A 92 -20.19 4.08 1.14
C GLY A 92 -20.09 3.86 -0.37
N THR A 93 -21.18 3.37 -0.97
CA THR A 93 -21.31 3.23 -2.43
C THR A 93 -21.64 4.56 -3.09
N GLY A 94 -21.46 4.64 -4.41
CA GLY A 94 -21.84 5.77 -5.24
C GLY A 94 -20.65 6.61 -5.72
N ARG A 95 -20.98 7.78 -6.27
CA ARG A 95 -20.03 8.72 -6.87
C ARG A 95 -20.16 10.09 -6.21
N GLY A 96 -19.21 10.42 -5.34
CA GLY A 96 -19.03 11.78 -4.85
C GLY A 96 -18.31 12.67 -5.88
N ILE A 97 -18.47 13.99 -5.77
CA ILE A 97 -17.73 14.96 -6.60
C ILE A 97 -16.24 14.79 -6.29
N GLY A 98 -15.43 14.56 -7.33
CA GLY A 98 -13.98 14.33 -7.18
C GLY A 98 -13.58 12.97 -6.60
N LEU A 99 -14.54 12.07 -6.32
CA LEU A 99 -14.26 10.73 -5.80
C LEU A 99 -14.40 9.66 -6.89
N THR A 100 -13.62 8.60 -6.76
CA THR A 100 -13.79 7.37 -7.55
C THR A 100 -15.17 6.78 -7.29
N HIS A 101 -15.91 6.46 -8.36
CA HIS A 101 -17.19 5.77 -8.24
C HIS A 101 -16.96 4.35 -7.69
N ARG A 102 -17.65 4.01 -6.59
CA ARG A 102 -17.68 2.66 -6.01
C ARG A 102 -19.06 2.04 -6.18
N LYS A 103 -19.16 0.90 -6.86
CA LYS A 103 -20.41 0.14 -6.95
C LYS A 103 -20.56 -0.75 -5.72
N LEU A 104 -21.79 -1.19 -5.46
CA LEU A 104 -22.05 -2.20 -4.45
C LEU A 104 -21.29 -3.48 -4.81
N SER A 105 -20.71 -4.16 -3.80
CA SER A 105 -19.89 -5.38 -3.96
C SER A 105 -18.51 -5.17 -4.60
N ASP A 106 -18.09 -3.92 -4.90
CA ASP A 106 -16.73 -3.67 -5.36
C ASP A 106 -15.70 -4.03 -4.27
N ASN A 107 -14.75 -4.90 -4.60
CA ASN A 107 -13.59 -5.21 -3.78
C ASN A 107 -12.39 -4.39 -4.26
N PHE A 108 -11.79 -3.59 -3.38
CA PHE A 108 -10.67 -2.72 -3.73
C PHE A 108 -9.76 -2.43 -2.52
N GLY A 109 -8.60 -1.83 -2.81
CA GLY A 109 -7.56 -1.54 -1.81
C GLY A 109 -6.57 -2.70 -1.67
N SER A 110 -5.53 -2.49 -0.86
CA SER A 110 -4.52 -3.50 -0.56
C SER A 110 -4.01 -3.33 0.87
N GLU A 111 -3.81 -4.44 1.58
CA GLU A 111 -3.20 -4.44 2.92
C GLU A 111 -1.70 -4.14 2.87
N GLN A 112 -1.07 -4.49 1.74
CA GLN A 112 0.33 -4.27 1.46
C GLN A 112 0.49 -3.51 0.14
N HIS A 113 1.48 -2.62 0.09
CA HIS A 113 1.79 -1.86 -1.12
C HIS A 113 3.29 -1.93 -1.41
N ILE A 114 3.66 -2.11 -2.68
CA ILE A 114 5.06 -2.00 -3.10
C ILE A 114 5.21 -0.62 -3.73
N PRO A 115 5.99 0.29 -3.12
CA PRO A 115 6.20 1.62 -3.68
C PRO A 115 6.78 1.53 -5.10
N THR A 116 6.15 2.24 -6.02
CA THR A 116 6.61 2.41 -7.40
C THR A 116 7.59 3.58 -7.51
N GLN A 117 8.37 3.63 -8.59
CA GLN A 117 9.29 4.75 -8.81
C GLN A 117 8.56 6.10 -8.88
N SER A 118 7.34 6.14 -9.41
CA SER A 118 6.51 7.35 -9.47
C SER A 118 6.02 7.84 -8.10
N GLU A 119 6.03 6.98 -7.08
CA GLU A 119 5.62 7.33 -5.71
C GLU A 119 6.80 7.79 -4.84
N MET A 120 8.02 7.72 -5.37
CA MET A 120 9.21 8.23 -4.70
C MET A 120 9.52 9.66 -5.15
N PRO A 121 9.81 10.59 -4.24
CA PRO A 121 10.31 11.90 -4.60
C PRO A 121 11.56 11.80 -5.49
N THR A 122 11.66 12.70 -6.46
CA THR A 122 12.89 12.87 -7.23
C THR A 122 14.04 13.15 -6.28
N HIS A 123 15.07 12.31 -6.36
CA HIS A 123 16.29 12.46 -5.60
C HIS A 123 17.47 12.10 -6.49
N VAL A 124 18.65 12.57 -6.12
CA VAL A 124 19.90 12.32 -6.84
C VAL A 124 20.90 11.67 -5.90
N HIS A 125 21.76 10.82 -6.46
CA HIS A 125 22.90 10.25 -5.77
C HIS A 125 24.15 10.91 -6.35
N PRO A 126 24.60 12.05 -5.79
CA PRO A 126 25.75 12.75 -6.33
C PRO A 126 27.00 11.89 -6.13
N LEU A 127 27.81 11.79 -7.18
CA LEU A 127 29.16 11.25 -7.11
C LEU A 127 30.13 12.44 -7.07
N ASP A 128 30.95 12.51 -6.03
CA ASP A 128 32.05 13.46 -5.92
C ASP A 128 33.37 12.70 -5.93
N ASP A 129 34.22 13.04 -6.89
CA ASP A 129 35.55 12.49 -7.05
C ASP A 129 36.53 13.66 -7.08
N PRO A 130 37.12 14.04 -5.93
CA PRO A 130 37.94 15.25 -5.81
C PRO A 130 39.24 15.19 -6.63
N GLY A 131 39.48 14.10 -7.36
CA GLY A 131 40.71 13.84 -8.09
C GLY A 131 41.85 13.46 -7.15
N HIS A 132 42.74 12.61 -7.64
CA HIS A 132 43.99 12.29 -6.95
C HIS A 132 45.07 11.99 -7.98
N SER A 133 46.33 12.08 -7.54
CA SER A 133 47.50 11.80 -8.36
C SER A 133 48.09 10.44 -7.98
N HIS A 134 48.64 9.73 -8.96
CA HIS A 134 49.38 8.50 -8.74
C HIS A 134 50.87 8.75 -8.92
N ASP A 135 51.69 8.22 -8.01
CA ASP A 135 53.14 8.18 -8.19
C ASP A 135 53.49 7.09 -9.20
N MET A 136 54.21 7.45 -10.26
CA MET A 136 54.82 6.47 -11.13
C MET A 136 56.06 5.88 -10.45
N GLY A 137 55.86 4.83 -9.67
CA GLY A 137 56.95 3.95 -9.27
C GLY A 137 57.50 3.26 -10.52
N SER A 138 58.62 3.75 -11.07
CA SER A 138 59.34 3.01 -12.11
C SER A 138 59.68 1.61 -11.56
N PRO A 139 59.16 0.51 -12.15
CA PRO A 139 59.45 -0.84 -11.67
C PRO A 139 60.91 -1.24 -11.87
N THR A 140 61.68 -0.43 -12.61
CA THR A 140 63.12 -0.60 -12.76
C THR A 140 63.85 0.38 -11.85
N ARG A 141 64.41 -0.15 -10.76
CA ARG A 141 65.53 0.46 -10.03
C ARG A 141 66.83 0.45 -10.86
N GLY A 142 66.73 0.66 -12.17
CA GLY A 142 67.81 0.56 -13.11
C GLY A 142 67.30 0.55 -14.54
N GLN A 143 67.23 1.74 -15.14
CA GLN A 143 67.52 2.04 -16.56
C GLN A 143 66.87 3.38 -16.96
N ILE A 144 67.50 4.50 -16.57
CA ILE A 144 68.05 5.48 -17.53
C ILE A 144 69.30 6.07 -16.85
N TRP A 145 70.37 5.29 -16.78
CA TRP A 145 71.70 5.86 -16.60
C TRP A 145 72.27 6.09 -17.99
N GLY A 146 72.46 7.36 -18.37
CA GLY A 146 73.31 7.71 -19.51
C GLY A 146 72.60 8.11 -20.80
N ILE A 147 71.62 9.01 -20.74
CA ILE A 147 71.47 9.96 -21.85
C ILE A 147 71.69 11.37 -21.31
N THR A 148 72.89 11.90 -21.56
CA THR A 148 73.17 13.32 -21.43
C THR A 148 72.70 13.98 -22.72
N VAL A 149 71.47 14.46 -22.73
CA VAL A 149 71.10 15.58 -23.60
C VAL A 149 71.27 16.84 -22.77
N GLY A 150 71.95 17.85 -23.33
CA GLY A 150 72.50 19.00 -22.61
C GLY A 150 71.68 19.50 -21.42
N SER A 151 72.31 19.51 -20.25
CA SER A 151 71.94 20.32 -19.07
C SER A 151 70.55 20.17 -18.45
N GLN A 152 69.88 19.01 -18.56
CA GLN A 152 68.76 18.70 -17.65
C GLN A 152 68.56 17.19 -17.51
N GLN A 153 68.62 16.72 -16.27
CA GLN A 153 68.52 15.33 -15.87
C GLN A 153 67.07 14.86 -16.09
N ALA A 154 66.79 14.30 -17.26
CA ALA A 154 65.46 13.83 -17.64
C ALA A 154 65.13 12.51 -16.93
N CYS A 155 64.53 12.60 -15.73
CA CYS A 155 63.60 11.59 -15.26
C CYS A 155 62.19 12.12 -15.49
N TYR A 156 61.79 12.29 -16.76
CA TYR A 156 60.44 12.74 -17.08
C TYR A 156 60.10 12.37 -18.53
N GLY A 157 58.92 11.77 -18.73
CA GLY A 157 58.45 11.28 -20.02
C GLY A 157 58.51 12.37 -21.10
N VAL A 158 59.37 12.16 -22.10
CA VAL A 158 59.48 13.05 -23.25
C VAL A 158 58.42 12.63 -24.25
N THR A 159 57.40 13.47 -24.45
CA THR A 159 56.59 13.43 -25.68
C THR A 159 57.05 14.58 -26.59
N ASN A 160 56.78 14.49 -27.89
CA ASN A 160 57.17 15.45 -28.94
C ASN A 160 56.50 16.85 -28.80
N GLY A 161 56.59 17.47 -27.63
CA GLY A 161 55.88 18.72 -27.31
C GLY A 161 56.23 19.34 -25.95
N GLY A 162 57.26 18.87 -25.24
CA GLY A 162 57.75 19.47 -24.00
C GLY A 162 57.69 18.55 -22.78
N VAL A 163 58.39 18.94 -21.72
CA VAL A 163 58.40 18.26 -20.43
C VAL A 163 57.11 18.61 -19.70
N THR A 164 56.17 17.68 -19.62
CA THR A 164 54.96 17.85 -18.82
C THR A 164 55.17 17.15 -17.49
N ASN A 165 55.08 17.85 -16.35
CA ASN A 165 55.18 17.28 -14.99
C ASN A 165 53.98 16.38 -14.59
N ASN A 166 53.31 15.76 -15.57
CA ASN A 166 52.14 14.92 -15.36
C ASN A 166 52.09 13.84 -16.45
N PRO A 167 52.75 12.68 -16.25
CA PRO A 167 52.71 11.58 -17.22
C PRO A 167 51.29 10.99 -17.29
N PRO A 168 50.76 10.68 -18.49
CA PRO A 168 49.40 10.17 -18.60
C PRO A 168 49.29 8.75 -18.04
N THR A 169 48.34 8.53 -17.13
CA THR A 169 47.98 7.19 -16.64
C THR A 169 47.18 6.41 -17.70
N LEU A 170 47.51 5.14 -17.95
CA LEU A 170 46.85 4.30 -18.97
C LEU A 170 45.36 4.02 -18.69
N GLN A 171 44.91 4.15 -17.45
CA GLN A 171 43.49 4.23 -17.07
C GLN A 171 43.35 5.14 -15.84
N SER A 172 42.37 6.05 -15.87
CA SER A 172 42.01 6.94 -14.76
C SER A 172 40.59 6.62 -14.30
N GLN A 173 40.39 5.44 -13.70
CA GLN A 173 39.11 5.07 -13.10
C GLN A 173 39.30 4.89 -11.60
N THR A 174 38.49 5.59 -10.81
CA THR A 174 38.50 5.51 -9.34
C THR A 174 37.75 4.29 -8.79
N GLY A 175 37.05 3.54 -9.66
CA GLY A 175 36.32 2.33 -9.31
C GLY A 175 35.04 2.58 -8.51
N ILE A 176 34.63 3.84 -8.35
CA ILE A 176 33.44 4.23 -7.59
C ILE A 176 32.18 3.75 -8.32
N LYS A 177 31.30 3.03 -7.61
CA LYS A 177 30.02 2.52 -8.13
C LYS A 177 28.90 2.83 -7.14
N MET A 178 27.76 3.28 -7.64
CA MET A 178 26.52 3.34 -6.87
C MET A 178 25.83 1.97 -6.91
N ARG A 179 25.45 1.46 -5.74
CA ARG A 179 24.67 0.22 -5.67
C ARG A 179 23.19 0.57 -5.78
N SER A 180 22.41 -0.32 -6.38
CA SER A 180 20.95 -0.24 -6.26
C SER A 180 20.57 -0.38 -4.78
N VAL A 181 19.62 0.45 -4.35
CA VAL A 181 19.00 0.40 -3.02
C VAL A 181 17.49 0.23 -3.18
N GLY A 182 16.86 -0.42 -2.19
CA GLY A 182 15.48 -0.91 -2.26
C GLY A 182 15.45 -2.40 -2.61
N ASP A 183 14.90 -3.22 -1.73
CA ASP A 183 14.69 -4.66 -1.93
C ASP A 183 13.32 -4.98 -2.58
N GLY A 184 12.52 -3.94 -2.84
CA GLY A 184 11.16 -4.08 -3.37
C GLY A 184 10.18 -4.71 -2.37
N ALA A 185 10.52 -4.73 -1.08
CA ALA A 185 9.65 -5.30 -0.08
C ALA A 185 8.36 -4.46 0.07
N PRO A 186 7.20 -5.12 0.20
CA PRO A 186 5.96 -4.42 0.46
C PRO A 186 5.97 -3.74 1.83
N ASN A 187 5.41 -2.54 1.91
CA ASN A 187 5.11 -1.89 3.18
C ASN A 187 3.69 -2.22 3.65
N ASN A 188 3.49 -2.19 4.97
CA ASN A 188 2.16 -2.30 5.55
C ASN A 188 1.36 -1.02 5.20
N ASN A 189 0.23 -1.20 4.54
CA ASN A 189 -0.69 -0.13 4.15
C ASN A 189 -1.93 -0.06 5.07
N MET A 190 -1.98 -0.89 6.11
CA MET A 190 -3.08 -0.92 7.07
C MET A 190 -2.88 0.12 8.17
N GLN A 191 -3.92 0.94 8.39
CA GLN A 191 -4.01 1.79 9.57
C GLN A 191 -4.12 0.95 10.86
N PRO A 192 -3.73 1.48 12.04
CA PRO A 192 -4.01 0.84 13.31
C PRO A 192 -5.50 0.49 13.43
N SER A 193 -5.80 -0.81 13.57
CA SER A 193 -7.16 -1.34 13.46
C SER A 193 -7.42 -2.38 14.54
N ILE A 194 -8.69 -2.56 14.90
CA ILE A 194 -9.16 -3.63 15.77
C ILE A 194 -10.12 -4.53 14.98
N ALA A 195 -9.90 -5.84 15.04
CA ALA A 195 -10.77 -6.79 14.37
C ALA A 195 -12.07 -6.98 15.16
N MET A 196 -13.20 -6.80 14.48
CA MET A 196 -14.54 -7.03 15.03
C MET A 196 -15.36 -7.89 14.06
N ASN A 197 -16.34 -8.60 14.61
CA ASN A 197 -17.24 -9.42 13.82
C ASN A 197 -18.37 -8.55 13.27
N TYR A 198 -18.62 -8.67 11.97
CA TYR A 198 -19.81 -8.12 11.33
C TYR A 198 -20.87 -9.21 11.22
N ILE A 199 -22.08 -8.88 11.68
CA ILE A 199 -23.22 -9.79 11.66
C ILE A 199 -24.43 -9.11 10.99
N ILE A 200 -25.23 -9.91 10.29
CA ILE A 200 -26.40 -9.48 9.52
C ILE A 200 -27.62 -10.22 10.04
N LYS A 201 -28.71 -9.49 10.29
CA LYS A 201 -29.97 -10.06 10.74
C LYS A 201 -30.72 -10.69 9.57
N TYR A 202 -31.33 -11.85 9.79
CA TYR A 202 -32.23 -12.50 8.83
C TYR A 202 -33.62 -12.71 9.42
#